data_AF-A0A0F6W698-F1
#
_entry.id   AF-A0A0F6W698-F1
#
_cell.length_a   1.000
_cell.length_b   1.000
_cell.length_c   1.000
_cell.angle_alpha   90.00
_cell.angle_beta   90.00
_cell.angle_gamma   90.00
#
_symmetry.space_group_name_H-M   'P 1'
#
loop_
_entity.id
_entity.type
_entity.pdbx_description
1 polymer ?
#
loop_
_entity_poly.entity_id
_entity_poly.type
_entity_poly.pdbx_seq_one_letter_code
_entity_poly.pdbx_strand_id
1 'polypeptide(L)'
;MRARTTKRAWIGIGIAVIAASASAQDTDPLLAARSSDPLELARVVDRLGDDAIVARIASEEQGADVRLAAVRAAPAMHAPERALEALAAVAAGRDPDLAPAAAHAMLDIARALDPQALDAREVLREELAPARAAIAAIVDDESARGDIRRAAGISVEILTSLGVS
;
A
#
# COMPACT_ATOMS: atom_id res chain seq x y z
N MET A 1 -3.49 -75.87 36.21
CA MET A 1 -3.54 -74.77 35.22
C MET A 1 -4.83 -73.98 35.38
N ARG A 2 -4.78 -72.84 36.07
CA ARG A 2 -5.87 -71.86 36.22
C ARG A 2 -5.25 -70.48 36.51
N ALA A 3 -5.72 -69.47 35.76
CA ALA A 3 -5.70 -68.03 36.06
C ALA A 3 -4.30 -67.35 36.09
N ARG A 4 -4.10 -66.08 35.73
CA ARG A 4 -4.98 -64.91 35.76
C ARG A 4 -4.64 -63.94 34.62
N THR A 5 -5.69 -63.35 34.07
CA THR A 5 -5.74 -62.08 33.35
C THR A 5 -5.30 -60.92 34.24
N THR A 6 -4.50 -59.98 33.70
CA THR A 6 -4.41 -58.62 34.26
C THR A 6 -4.42 -57.58 33.14
N LYS A 7 -5.44 -56.73 33.23
CA LYS A 7 -5.87 -55.71 32.27
C LYS A 7 -4.93 -54.51 32.31
N ARG A 8 -4.71 -53.93 31.13
CA ARG A 8 -4.13 -52.61 30.92
C ARG A 8 -5.07 -51.54 31.49
N ALA A 9 -4.53 -50.59 32.23
CA ALA A 9 -5.17 -49.31 32.51
C ALA A 9 -4.10 -48.21 32.44
N TRP A 10 -4.11 -47.43 31.36
CA TRP A 10 -3.38 -46.18 31.24
C TRP A 10 -4.44 -45.07 31.31
N ILE A 11 -4.51 -44.37 32.44
CA ILE A 11 -5.27 -43.13 32.59
C ILE A 11 -4.25 -42.00 32.50
N GLY A 12 -4.08 -41.47 31.29
CA GLY A 12 -3.27 -40.29 31.01
C GLY A 12 -4.17 -39.05 30.96
N ILE A 13 -3.95 -38.16 31.92
CA ILE A 13 -4.62 -36.90 32.21
C ILE A 13 -4.79 -36.03 30.95
N GLY A 14 -6.03 -35.66 30.63
CA GLY A 14 -6.36 -34.65 29.63
C GLY A 14 -6.13 -33.25 30.21
N ILE A 15 -5.08 -32.57 29.75
CA ILE A 15 -4.87 -31.15 30.02
C ILE A 15 -5.82 -30.37 29.10
N ALA A 16 -6.90 -29.85 29.67
CA ALA A 16 -7.76 -28.89 29.00
C ALA A 16 -7.03 -27.53 28.98
N VAL A 17 -6.37 -27.23 27.86
CA VAL A 17 -5.90 -25.87 27.57
C VAL A 17 -7.14 -25.03 27.29
N ILE A 18 -7.49 -24.16 28.23
CA ILE A 18 -8.47 -23.09 28.00
C ILE A 18 -7.77 -22.08 27.10
N ALA A 19 -7.95 -22.24 25.79
CA ALA A 19 -7.61 -21.21 24.82
C ALA A 19 -8.58 -20.05 25.03
N ALA A 20 -8.10 -18.99 25.69
CA ALA A 20 -8.74 -17.69 25.63
C ALA A 20 -8.64 -17.21 24.18
N SER A 21 -9.66 -17.48 23.38
CA SER A 21 -9.85 -16.82 22.07
C SER A 21 -10.19 -15.37 22.33
N ALA A 22 -9.17 -14.56 22.59
CA ALA A 22 -9.23 -13.14 22.35
C ALA A 22 -9.40 -12.98 20.83
N SER A 23 -10.61 -12.67 20.39
CA SER A 23 -10.85 -12.14 19.06
C SER A 23 -10.17 -10.76 18.98
N ALA A 24 -8.86 -10.74 18.80
CA ALA A 24 -8.20 -9.60 18.19
C ALA A 24 -8.86 -9.45 16.82
N GLN A 25 -9.75 -8.47 16.68
CA GLN A 25 -10.18 -8.03 15.36
C GLN A 25 -8.90 -7.63 14.65
N ASP A 26 -8.49 -8.40 13.63
CA ASP A 26 -7.38 -8.10 12.72
C ASP A 26 -7.68 -6.77 12.02
N THR A 27 -7.43 -5.69 12.74
CA THR A 27 -7.60 -4.33 12.25
C THR A 27 -6.33 -4.04 11.49
N ASP A 28 -6.44 -3.80 10.18
CA ASP A 28 -5.27 -3.47 9.37
C ASP A 28 -4.53 -2.29 10.04
N PRO A 29 -3.20 -2.40 10.23
CA PRO A 29 -2.44 -1.40 10.97
C PRO A 29 -2.52 0.02 10.36
N LEU A 30 -2.77 0.14 9.05
CA LEU A 30 -3.00 1.44 8.41
C LEU A 30 -4.34 2.05 8.83
N LEU A 31 -5.37 1.24 9.07
CA LEU A 31 -6.65 1.71 9.59
C LEU A 31 -6.52 2.20 11.03
N ALA A 32 -5.74 1.52 11.86
CA ALA A 32 -5.46 1.94 13.22
C ALA A 32 -4.69 3.28 13.27
N ALA A 33 -3.82 3.54 12.29
CA ALA A 33 -3.06 4.78 12.16
C ALA A 33 -3.83 5.93 11.49
N ARG A 34 -4.98 5.67 10.85
CA ARG A 34 -5.75 6.65 10.04
C ARG A 34 -6.14 7.93 10.79
N SER A 35 -6.30 7.85 12.11
CA SER A 35 -6.64 8.99 12.99
C SER A 35 -5.43 9.67 13.64
N SER A 36 -4.22 9.23 13.32
CA SER A 36 -3.00 9.58 14.05
C SER A 36 -2.11 10.57 13.29
N ASP A 37 -1.27 11.26 14.06
CA ASP A 37 -0.14 12.11 13.63
C ASP A 37 0.59 11.53 12.40
N PRO A 38 0.95 12.35 11.38
CA PRO A 38 1.80 11.94 10.25
C PRO A 38 3.03 11.10 10.66
N LEU A 39 3.60 11.34 11.84
CA LEU A 39 4.72 10.57 12.36
C LEU A 39 4.34 9.11 12.70
N GLU A 40 3.14 8.86 13.20
CA GLU A 40 2.65 7.49 13.46
C GLU A 40 2.41 6.74 12.15
N LEU A 41 1.88 7.40 11.13
CA LEU A 41 1.71 6.80 9.81
C LEU A 41 3.06 6.38 9.22
N ALA A 42 4.08 7.24 9.29
CA ALA A 42 5.43 6.93 8.84
C ALA A 42 6.03 5.72 9.58
N ARG A 43 5.84 5.62 10.90
CA ARG A 43 6.28 4.45 11.69
C ARG A 43 5.58 3.15 11.29
N VAL A 44 4.31 3.22 10.92
CA VAL A 44 3.58 2.04 10.43
C VAL A 44 4.08 1.63 9.05
N VAL A 45 4.31 2.59 8.14
CA VAL A 45 4.89 2.32 6.82
C VAL A 45 6.26 1.66 6.95
N ASP A 46 7.15 2.21 7.78
CA ASP A 46 8.48 1.65 8.04
C ASP A 46 8.42 0.19 8.55
N ARG A 47 7.45 -0.12 9.42
CA ARG A 47 7.26 -1.48 9.95
C ARG A 47 6.68 -2.45 8.92
N LEU A 48 5.78 -1.97 8.06
CA LEU A 48 5.13 -2.80 7.03
C LEU A 48 6.04 -3.07 5.83
N GLY A 49 6.85 -2.07 5.47
CA GLY A 49 7.67 -2.08 4.27
C GLY A 49 6.90 -1.68 3.00
N ASP A 50 7.64 -1.11 2.06
CA ASP A 50 7.13 -0.53 0.81
C ASP A 50 6.32 -1.53 -0.03
N ASP A 51 6.81 -2.77 -0.16
CA ASP A 51 6.12 -3.82 -0.95
C ASP A 51 4.72 -4.10 -0.42
N ALA A 52 4.55 -4.08 0.90
CA ALA A 52 3.27 -4.32 1.55
C ALA A 52 2.28 -3.15 1.35
N ILE A 53 2.79 -1.92 1.18
CA ILE A 53 1.98 -0.75 0.82
C ILE A 53 1.54 -0.84 -0.64
N VAL A 54 2.47 -1.08 -1.57
CA VAL A 54 2.18 -1.22 -3.00
C VAL A 54 1.15 -2.33 -3.25
N ALA A 55 1.31 -3.49 -2.60
CA ALA A 55 0.37 -4.60 -2.71
C ALA A 55 -1.05 -4.23 -2.25
N ARG A 56 -1.19 -3.41 -1.20
CA ARG A 56 -2.50 -2.93 -0.72
C ARG A 56 -3.15 -1.92 -1.65
N ILE A 57 -2.37 -1.04 -2.29
CA ILE A 57 -2.88 -0.08 -3.29
C ILE A 57 -3.47 -0.84 -4.48
N ALA A 58 -2.69 -1.81 -5.00
CA ALA A 58 -3.02 -2.57 -6.20
C ALA A 58 -4.12 -3.63 -6.00
N SER A 59 -4.33 -4.11 -4.77
CA SER A 59 -5.30 -5.17 -4.51
C SER A 59 -6.75 -4.67 -4.53
N GLU A 60 -7.55 -5.14 -5.48
CA GLU A 60 -9.00 -4.89 -5.53
C GLU A 60 -9.79 -5.70 -4.50
N GLU A 61 -9.20 -6.80 -3.98
CA GLU A 61 -9.80 -7.64 -2.94
C GLU A 61 -9.79 -6.97 -1.56
N GLN A 62 -8.91 -5.99 -1.36
CA GLN A 62 -8.85 -5.20 -0.15
C GLN A 62 -10.05 -4.26 -0.04
N GLY A 63 -10.59 -4.12 1.17
CA GLY A 63 -11.64 -3.15 1.44
C GLY A 63 -11.19 -1.73 1.08
N ALA A 64 -12.12 -0.92 0.56
CA ALA A 64 -11.83 0.44 0.07
C ALA A 64 -11.13 1.31 1.12
N ASP A 65 -11.45 1.15 2.41
CA ASP A 65 -10.80 1.87 3.51
C ASP A 65 -9.31 1.51 3.66
N VAL A 66 -8.95 0.22 3.51
CA VAL A 66 -7.54 -0.24 3.59
C VAL A 66 -6.76 0.30 2.41
N ARG A 67 -7.35 0.23 1.21
CA ARG A 67 -6.75 0.79 -0.01
C ARG A 67 -6.54 2.29 0.11
N LEU A 68 -7.54 3.02 0.62
CA LEU A 68 -7.45 4.46 0.84
C LEU A 68 -6.36 4.81 1.85
N ALA A 69 -6.23 4.02 2.93
CA ALA A 69 -5.17 4.21 3.90
C ALA A 69 -3.78 3.94 3.28
N ALA A 70 -3.64 2.90 2.45
CA ALA A 70 -2.40 2.62 1.73
C ALA A 70 -2.03 3.72 0.72
N VAL A 71 -3.01 4.24 -0.02
CA VAL A 71 -2.83 5.39 -0.93
C VAL A 71 -2.29 6.61 -0.18
N ARG A 72 -2.87 6.92 0.98
CA ARG A 72 -2.44 8.04 1.83
C ARG A 72 -1.08 7.81 2.49
N ALA A 73 -0.69 6.56 2.70
CA ALA A 73 0.58 6.17 3.29
C ALA A 73 1.73 6.16 2.27
N ALA A 74 1.43 6.02 0.99
CA ALA A 74 2.43 5.90 -0.08
C ALA A 74 3.50 7.00 -0.08
N PRO A 75 3.18 8.30 0.14
CA PRO A 75 4.21 9.34 0.20
C PRO A 75 5.23 9.19 1.33
N ALA A 76 4.93 8.40 2.37
CA ALA A 76 5.81 8.15 3.51
C ALA A 76 6.69 6.88 3.34
N MET A 77 6.59 6.19 2.20
CA MET A 77 7.44 5.04 1.85
C MET A 77 8.92 5.43 1.79
N HIS A 78 9.81 4.45 1.88
CA HIS A 78 11.24 4.68 1.67
C HIS A 78 11.57 4.89 0.18
N ALA A 79 10.88 4.16 -0.69
CA ALA A 79 10.93 4.24 -2.15
C ALA A 79 9.54 4.56 -2.74
N PRO A 80 8.99 5.76 -2.50
CA PRO A 80 7.64 6.13 -2.92
C PRO A 80 7.43 6.09 -4.43
N GLU A 81 8.47 6.27 -5.24
CA GLU A 81 8.42 6.12 -6.70
C GLU A 81 7.87 4.75 -7.14
N ARG A 82 8.07 3.70 -6.33
CA ARG A 82 7.56 2.34 -6.61
C ARG A 82 6.03 2.24 -6.55
N ALA A 83 5.36 3.20 -5.92
CA ALA A 83 3.90 3.24 -5.85
C ALA A 83 3.26 3.99 -7.02
N LEU A 84 4.02 4.73 -7.83
CA LEU A 84 3.45 5.65 -8.84
C LEU A 84 2.56 4.95 -9.86
N GLU A 85 2.95 3.77 -10.35
CA GLU A 85 2.15 3.01 -11.31
C GLU A 85 0.84 2.51 -10.71
N ALA A 86 0.88 1.95 -9.49
CA ALA A 86 -0.31 1.51 -8.78
C ALA A 86 -1.26 2.68 -8.45
N LEU A 87 -0.70 3.84 -8.06
CA LEU A 87 -1.46 5.05 -7.82
C LEU A 87 -2.12 5.59 -9.11
N ALA A 88 -1.42 5.55 -10.24
CA ALA A 88 -1.99 5.95 -11.53
C ALA A 88 -3.19 5.06 -11.90
N ALA A 89 -3.08 3.74 -11.71
CA ALA A 89 -4.19 2.81 -11.93
C ALA A 89 -5.41 3.12 -11.06
N VAL A 90 -5.20 3.46 -9.77
CA VAL A 90 -6.29 3.87 -8.86
C VAL A 90 -6.87 5.23 -9.25
N ALA A 91 -6.04 6.20 -9.64
CA ALA A 91 -6.46 7.54 -10.04
C ALA A 91 -7.27 7.55 -11.34
N ALA A 92 -7.04 6.60 -12.24
CA ALA A 92 -7.85 6.37 -13.44
C ALA A 92 -9.23 5.76 -13.15
N GLY A 93 -9.47 5.30 -11.92
CA GLY A 93 -10.75 4.77 -11.49
C GLY A 93 -11.85 5.81 -11.34
N ARG A 94 -13.06 5.34 -11.05
CA ARG A 94 -14.26 6.19 -10.84
C ARG A 94 -14.69 6.32 -9.39
N ASP A 95 -13.95 5.71 -8.47
CA ASP A 95 -14.25 5.77 -7.05
C ASP A 95 -14.06 7.22 -6.56
N PRO A 96 -15.10 7.84 -5.98
CA PRO A 96 -15.09 9.26 -5.65
C PRO A 96 -14.11 9.62 -4.53
N ASP A 97 -13.68 8.65 -3.71
CA ASP A 97 -12.76 8.85 -2.60
C ASP A 97 -11.34 8.41 -2.94
N LEU A 98 -11.19 7.24 -3.57
CA LEU A 98 -9.87 6.67 -3.93
C LEU A 98 -9.20 7.41 -5.08
N ALA A 99 -9.92 7.71 -6.15
CA ALA A 99 -9.31 8.32 -7.34
C ALA A 99 -8.66 9.69 -7.05
N PRO A 100 -9.33 10.65 -6.39
CA PRO A 100 -8.69 11.92 -6.04
C PRO A 100 -7.60 11.76 -4.98
N ALA A 101 -7.73 10.82 -4.04
CA ALA A 101 -6.67 10.55 -3.06
C ALA A 101 -5.40 10.02 -3.73
N ALA A 102 -5.54 9.14 -4.71
CA ALA A 102 -4.41 8.60 -5.48
C ALA A 102 -3.76 9.67 -6.35
N ALA A 103 -4.55 10.53 -6.98
CA ALA A 103 -4.03 11.65 -7.76
C ALA A 103 -3.22 12.64 -6.90
N HIS A 104 -3.68 12.93 -5.68
CA HIS A 104 -2.93 13.77 -4.75
C HIS A 104 -1.65 13.09 -4.26
N ALA A 105 -1.72 11.82 -3.83
CA ALA A 105 -0.55 11.09 -3.37
C ALA A 105 0.53 11.00 -4.48
N MET A 106 0.12 10.74 -5.71
CA MET A 106 0.98 10.75 -6.89
C MET A 106 1.67 12.09 -7.10
N LEU A 107 0.94 13.21 -6.99
CA LEU A 107 1.50 14.55 -7.10
C LEU A 107 2.48 14.87 -5.97
N ASP A 108 2.16 14.46 -4.74
CA ASP A 108 3.04 14.65 -3.58
C ASP A 108 4.34 13.87 -3.75
N ILE A 109 4.26 12.62 -4.23
CA ILE A 109 5.44 11.81 -4.55
C ILE A 109 6.25 12.49 -5.65
N ALA A 110 5.62 12.85 -6.78
CA ALA A 110 6.31 13.51 -7.89
C ALA A 110 7.07 14.77 -7.44
N ARG A 111 6.45 15.61 -6.59
CA ARG A 111 7.09 16.81 -6.01
C ARG A 111 8.22 16.52 -5.04
N ALA A 112 8.16 15.40 -4.33
CA ALA A 112 9.19 14.98 -3.38
C ALA A 112 10.35 14.22 -4.04
N LEU A 113 10.18 13.75 -5.29
CA LEU A 113 11.25 13.11 -6.02
C LEU A 113 12.36 14.10 -6.35
N ASP A 114 13.57 13.72 -5.93
CA ASP A 114 14.79 14.46 -6.11
C ASP A 114 15.80 13.60 -6.91
N PRO A 115 16.51 14.16 -7.91
CA PRO A 115 17.49 13.41 -8.68
C PRO A 115 18.57 12.72 -7.84
N GLN A 116 19.07 13.39 -6.79
CA GLN A 116 20.10 12.83 -5.92
C GLN A 116 19.55 11.68 -5.07
N ALA A 117 18.30 11.78 -4.60
CA ALA A 117 17.63 10.70 -3.88
C ALA A 117 17.35 9.47 -4.78
N LEU A 118 17.05 9.67 -6.06
CA LEU A 118 16.93 8.59 -7.04
C LEU A 118 18.28 7.92 -7.30
N ASP A 119 19.35 8.70 -7.46
CA ASP A 119 20.72 8.18 -7.64
C ASP A 119 21.19 7.38 -6.43
N ALA A 120 20.93 7.88 -5.21
CA ALA A 120 21.31 7.20 -3.97
C ALA A 120 20.60 5.86 -3.77
N ARG A 121 19.39 5.71 -4.35
CA ARG A 121 18.62 4.46 -4.36
C ARG A 121 18.86 3.62 -5.61
N GLU A 122 19.80 4.04 -6.47
CA GLU A 122 20.17 3.37 -7.72
C GLU A 122 18.98 3.20 -8.70
N VAL A 123 17.99 4.09 -8.64
CA VAL A 123 16.81 4.03 -9.51
C VAL A 123 17.11 4.66 -10.87
N LEU A 124 17.05 3.85 -11.92
CA LEU A 124 17.20 4.34 -13.28
C LEU A 124 15.94 5.09 -13.72
N ARG A 125 16.11 6.17 -14.50
CA ARG A 125 14.98 7.01 -14.94
C ARG A 125 14.05 6.24 -15.88
N GLU A 126 14.60 5.30 -16.64
CA GLU A 126 13.85 4.38 -17.50
C GLU A 126 12.92 3.45 -16.71
N GLU A 127 13.24 3.11 -15.46
CA GLU A 127 12.35 2.32 -14.60
C GLU A 127 11.07 3.06 -14.24
N LEU A 128 11.08 4.40 -14.29
CA LEU A 128 9.91 5.25 -14.04
C LEU A 128 9.09 5.54 -15.31
N ALA A 129 9.56 5.13 -16.49
CA ALA A 129 8.86 5.37 -17.75
C ALA A 129 7.45 4.74 -17.79
N PRO A 130 7.22 3.50 -17.33
CA PRO A 130 5.88 2.91 -17.27
C PRO A 130 4.93 3.72 -16.40
N ALA A 131 5.39 4.15 -15.22
CA ALA A 131 4.62 5.01 -14.33
C ALA A 131 4.28 6.35 -15.00
N ARG A 132 5.25 7.03 -15.63
CA ARG A 132 4.97 8.29 -16.36
C ARG A 132 3.93 8.08 -17.46
N ALA A 133 4.04 7.00 -18.24
CA ALA A 133 3.09 6.69 -19.30
C ALA A 133 1.67 6.45 -18.76
N ALA A 134 1.52 5.71 -17.65
CA ALA A 134 0.24 5.49 -17.00
C ALA A 134 -0.39 6.81 -16.51
N ILE A 135 0.42 7.73 -15.98
CA ILE A 135 -0.04 9.04 -15.52
C ILE A 135 -0.43 9.93 -16.71
N ALA A 136 0.34 9.89 -17.80
CA ALA A 136 0.03 10.63 -19.02
C ALA A 136 -1.32 10.20 -19.63
N ALA A 137 -1.64 8.91 -19.59
CA ALA A 137 -2.94 8.41 -20.05
C ALA A 137 -4.13 9.03 -19.29
N ILE A 138 -3.97 9.38 -18.01
CA ILE A 138 -5.00 10.09 -17.23
C ILE A 138 -5.21 11.51 -17.75
N VAL A 139 -4.14 12.18 -18.20
CA VAL A 139 -4.21 13.54 -18.76
C VAL A 139 -5.09 13.54 -20.02
N ASP A 140 -4.94 12.50 -20.85
CA ASP A 140 -5.65 12.34 -22.11
C ASP A 140 -7.07 11.78 -21.95
N ASP A 141 -7.42 11.23 -20.79
CA ASP A 141 -8.77 10.74 -20.50
C ASP A 141 -9.74 11.91 -20.24
N GLU A 142 -10.53 12.28 -21.25
CA GLU A 142 -11.56 13.32 -21.14
C GLU A 142 -12.68 12.97 -20.14
N SER A 143 -12.85 11.69 -19.80
CA SER A 143 -13.84 11.24 -18.81
C SER A 143 -13.36 11.39 -17.36
N ALA A 144 -12.05 11.54 -17.16
CA ALA A 144 -11.46 11.79 -15.85
C ALA A 144 -11.81 13.20 -15.35
N ARG A 145 -11.98 13.32 -14.03
CA ARG A 145 -12.31 14.61 -13.40
C ARG A 145 -11.19 15.63 -13.66
N GLY A 146 -11.56 16.89 -13.87
CA GLY A 146 -10.60 17.94 -14.26
C GLY A 146 -9.51 18.23 -13.21
N ASP A 147 -9.78 18.00 -11.93
CA ASP A 147 -8.79 18.09 -10.84
C ASP A 147 -7.76 16.95 -10.91
N ILE A 148 -8.22 15.72 -11.13
CA ILE A 148 -7.36 14.53 -11.32
C ILE A 148 -6.47 14.72 -12.55
N ARG A 149 -7.04 15.11 -13.69
CA ARG A 149 -6.29 15.38 -14.93
C ARG A 149 -5.21 16.45 -14.71
N ARG A 150 -5.52 17.50 -13.97
CA ARG A 150 -4.56 18.57 -13.63
C ARG A 150 -3.41 18.05 -12.77
N ALA A 151 -3.71 17.28 -11.71
CA ALA A 151 -2.70 16.68 -10.86
C ALA A 151 -1.79 15.71 -11.65
N ALA A 152 -2.37 14.91 -12.54
CA ALA A 152 -1.64 14.04 -13.46
C ALA A 152 -0.72 14.83 -14.39
N GLY A 153 -1.21 15.92 -15.00
CA GLY A 153 -0.42 16.77 -15.90
C GLY A 153 0.81 17.35 -15.20
N ILE A 154 0.63 17.91 -14.00
CA ILE A 154 1.76 18.45 -13.22
C ILE A 154 2.74 17.32 -12.85
N SER A 155 2.25 16.15 -12.49
CA SER A 155 3.10 15.00 -12.15
C SER A 155 3.94 14.55 -13.35
N VAL A 156 3.36 14.51 -14.55
CA VAL A 156 4.08 14.20 -15.80
C VAL A 156 5.16 15.25 -16.10
N GLU A 157 4.84 16.54 -15.96
CA GLU A 157 5.81 17.62 -16.15
C GLU A 157 7.01 17.48 -15.20
N ILE A 158 6.75 17.19 -13.93
CA ILE A 158 7.81 16.97 -12.94
C ILE A 158 8.67 15.75 -13.32
N LEU A 159 8.06 14.60 -13.59
CA LEU A 159 8.81 13.39 -13.99
C LEU A 159 9.64 13.62 -15.26
N THR A 160 9.10 14.38 -16.23
CA THR A 160 9.83 14.76 -17.45
C THR A 160 11.03 15.64 -17.12
N SER A 161 10.89 16.60 -16.20
CA SER A 161 12.00 17.45 -15.75
C SER A 161 13.11 16.68 -15.03
N LEU A 162 12.80 15.52 -14.46
CA LEU A 162 13.75 14.58 -13.86
C LEU A 162 14.45 13.67 -14.88
N GLY A 163 14.12 13.82 -16.17
CA GLY A 163 14.69 13.02 -17.27
C GLY A 163 13.98 11.68 -17.51
N VAL A 164 12.76 11.49 -17.00
CA VAL A 164 11.95 10.29 -17.29
C VAL A 164 11.30 10.46 -18.66
N SER A 165 11.82 9.76 -19.68
CA SER A 165 11.44 9.86 -21.10
C SER A 165 10.50 8.77 -21.60
#